data_AF-H9FDV6-F1
#
_entry.id   AF-H9FDV6-F1
#
_cell.length_a   1.000
_cell.length_b   1.000
_cell.length_c   1.000
_cell.angle_alpha   90.00
_cell.angle_beta   90.00
_cell.angle_gamma   90.00
#
_symmetry.space_group_name_H-M   'P 1'
#
loop_
_entity.id
_entity.type
_entity.pdbx_description
1 polymer ?
#
loop_
_entity_poly.entity_id
_entity_poly.type
_entity_poly.pdbx_seq_one_letter_code
_entity_poly.pdbx_strand_id
1 'polypeptide(L)' 'QPDMSLNVIKMKSSDFLERAELDSGGFGKVSLCFHRTQGFVIMKTVYRGPNCSEHNEALLEEAKMMNRLRHSRVVKLLGV' A
#
# COMPACT_ATOMS: atom_id res chain seq x y z
N GLN A 1 0.28 8.44 22.66
CA GLN A 1 -0.39 8.06 21.39
C GLN A 1 0.64 8.26 20.29
N PRO A 2 0.98 7.27 19.46
CA PRO A 2 2.00 7.50 18.45
C PRO A 2 1.36 8.37 17.36
N ASP A 3 1.87 9.59 17.29
CA ASP A 3 1.63 10.58 16.25
C ASP A 3 1.89 9.94 14.88
N MET A 4 0.81 9.65 14.15
CA MET A 4 0.86 9.18 12.76
C MET A 4 1.15 10.40 11.90
N SER A 5 2.39 10.88 11.94
CA SER A 5 2.82 11.93 11.04
C SER A 5 2.59 11.49 9.59
N LEU A 6 2.13 12.42 8.76
CA LEU A 6 1.64 12.23 7.40
C LEU A 6 2.68 11.63 6.42
N ASN A 7 3.92 11.45 6.87
CA ASN A 7 5.02 10.79 6.15
C ASN A 7 4.99 9.25 6.24
N VAL A 8 4.17 8.67 7.11
CA VAL A 8 4.26 7.23 7.47
C VAL A 8 3.74 6.28 6.39
N ILE A 9 2.87 6.73 5.46
CA ILE A 9 2.28 5.80 4.47
C ILE A 9 3.06 5.67 3.16
N LYS A 10 3.98 6.57 2.82
CA LYS A 10 4.70 6.45 1.54
C LYS A 10 5.79 5.38 1.63
N MET A 11 5.63 4.29 0.89
CA MET A 11 6.62 3.22 0.81
C MET A 11 7.42 3.32 -0.49
N LYS A 12 8.72 3.01 -0.45
CA LYS A 12 9.52 2.95 -1.68
C LYS A 12 9.51 1.54 -2.22
N SER A 13 9.46 1.42 -3.55
CA SER A 13 9.58 0.10 -4.20
C SER A 13 10.90 -0.62 -3.85
N SER A 14 11.95 0.12 -3.48
CA SER A 14 13.24 -0.42 -3.02
C SER A 14 13.19 -1.13 -1.67
N ASP A 15 12.10 -0.96 -0.91
CA ASP A 15 11.96 -1.52 0.44
C ASP A 15 11.45 -2.97 0.41
N PHE A 16 11.08 -3.47 -0.77
CA PHE A 16 10.56 -4.81 -1.00
C PHE A 16 11.62 -5.68 -1.70
N LEU A 17 12.04 -6.77 -1.07
CA LEU A 17 13.15 -7.62 -1.53
C LEU A 17 12.69 -8.74 -2.47
N GLU A 18 11.54 -9.33 -2.20
CA GLU A 18 10.96 -10.42 -2.99
C GLU A 18 9.53 -10.06 -3.38
N ARG A 19 9.07 -10.59 -4.53
CA ARG A 19 7.72 -10.38 -5.05
C ARG A 19 7.23 -11.65 -5.75
N ALA A 20 6.24 -12.30 -5.17
CA ALA A 20 5.52 -13.40 -5.81
C ALA A 20 4.12 -12.93 -6.16
N GLU A 21 3.72 -13.04 -7.43
CA GLU A 21 2.35 -12.74 -7.83
C GLU A 21 1.40 -13.77 -7.22
N LEU A 22 0.28 -13.28 -6.69
CA LEU A 22 -0.79 -14.12 -6.19
C LEU A 22 -1.89 -14.16 -7.26
N ASP A 23 -2.31 -15.36 -7.64
CA ASP A 23 -3.35 -15.60 -8.66
C ASP A 23 -4.77 -15.26 -8.14
N SER A 24 -4.85 -14.54 -7.02
CA SER A 24 -6.08 -14.24 -6.30
C SER A 24 -6.06 -12.82 -5.73
N GLY A 25 -7.13 -12.06 -6.00
CA GLY A 25 -7.32 -10.71 -5.50
C GLY A 25 -8.16 -9.92 -6.49
N GLY A 26 -9.43 -9.69 -6.18
CA GLY A 26 -10.45 -9.36 -7.19
C GLY A 26 -10.19 -8.13 -8.09
N PHE A 27 -9.28 -7.22 -7.74
CA PHE A 27 -8.97 -6.03 -8.54
C PHE A 27 -7.48 -5.70 -8.53
N GLY A 28 -6.93 -5.35 -9.69
CA GLY A 28 -5.50 -5.06 -9.86
C GLY A 28 -4.62 -6.30 -9.69
N LYS A 29 -3.30 -6.10 -9.77
CA LYS A 29 -2.32 -7.18 -9.58
C LYS A 29 -1.93 -7.27 -8.12
N VAL A 30 -2.09 -8.45 -7.52
CA VAL A 30 -1.75 -8.70 -6.12
C VAL A 30 -0.46 -9.50 -6.04
N SER A 31 0.43 -9.15 -5.12
CA SER A 31 1.68 -9.88 -4.89
C SER A 31 2.00 -9.96 -3.42
N LEU A 32 2.53 -11.10 -2.99
CA LEU A 32 3.19 -11.26 -1.70
C LEU A 32 4.60 -10.66 -1.81
N CYS A 33 4.94 -9.72 -0.93
CA CYS A 33 6.23 -9.08 -0.90
C CYS A 33 6.88 -9.20 0.48
N PHE A 34 8.21 -9.29 0.54
CA PHE A 34 8.95 -9.20 1.79
C PHE A 34 9.52 -7.78 1.97
N HIS A 35 8.96 -7.02 2.92
CA HIS A 35 9.38 -5.67 3.27
C HIS A 35 10.48 -5.69 4.35
N ARG A 36 11.57 -4.94 4.13
CA ARG A 36 12.79 -4.96 4.97
C ARG A 36 12.54 -4.86 6.48
N THR A 37 11.56 -4.06 6.90
CA THR A 37 11.27 -3.82 8.33
C THR A 37 9.93 -4.35 8.80
N GLN A 38 9.03 -4.73 7.89
CA GLN A 38 7.64 -5.13 8.23
C GLN A 38 7.39 -6.62 7.98
N GLY A 39 8.36 -7.34 7.39
CA GLY A 39 8.21 -8.74 7.02
C GLY A 39 7.30 -8.91 5.80
N PHE A 40 6.54 -10.00 5.75
CA PHE A 40 5.63 -10.27 4.64
C PHE A 40 4.43 -9.32 4.62
N VAL A 41 4.18 -8.72 3.46
CA VAL A 41 3.07 -7.79 3.21
C VAL A 41 2.43 -8.08 1.85
N ILE A 42 1.17 -7.67 1.70
CA ILE A 42 0.46 -7.76 0.42
C ILE A 42 0.57 -6.43 -0.32
N MET A 43 1.12 -6.47 -1.53
CA MET A 43 1.20 -5.32 -2.41
C MET A 43 0.14 -5.44 -3.51
N LYS A 44 -0.76 -4.46 -3.57
CA LYS A 44 -1.79 -4.37 -4.61
C LYS A 44 -1.42 -3.27 -5.60
N THR A 45 -0.93 -3.65 -6.78
CA THR A 45 -0.64 -2.72 -7.87
C THR A 45 -1.92 -2.45 -8.66
N VAL A 46 -2.45 -1.24 -8.52
CA VAL A 46 -3.70 -0.81 -9.18
C VAL A 46 -3.45 -0.20 -10.56
N TYR A 47 -2.31 0.46 -10.76
CA TYR A 47 -1.97 1.12 -12.02
C TYR A 47 -0.50 0.87 -12.39
N ARG A 48 -0.26 0.61 -13.67
CA ARG A 48 1.06 0.58 -14.30
C ARG A 48 0.90 1.10 -15.72
N GLY A 49 1.39 2.31 -15.99
CA GLY A 49 1.22 2.97 -17.27
C GLY A 49 2.00 4.28 -17.36
N PRO A 50 1.67 5.15 -18.32
CA PRO A 50 2.23 6.50 -18.44
C PRO A 50 2.11 7.32 -17.15
N ASN A 51 2.89 8.40 -17.05
CA ASN A 51 2.79 9.28 -15.89
C ASN A 51 1.39 9.93 -15.84
N CYS A 52 0.69 9.74 -14.73
CA CYS A 52 -0.62 10.31 -14.42
C CYS A 52 -0.60 10.99 -13.04
N SER A 53 0.48 11.72 -12.76
CA SER A 53 0.75 12.36 -11.46
C SER A 53 -0.32 13.34 -11.00
N GLU A 54 -1.16 13.83 -11.90
CA GLU A 54 -2.34 14.66 -11.61
C GLU A 54 -3.33 13.98 -10.65
N HIS A 55 -3.32 12.65 -10.57
CA HIS A 55 -4.17 11.90 -9.65
C HIS A 55 -3.53 11.62 -8.28
N ASN A 56 -2.24 11.95 -8.08
CA ASN A 56 -1.50 11.56 -6.88
C ASN A 56 -2.11 12.14 -5.60
N GLU A 57 -2.62 13.37 -5.64
CA GLU A 57 -3.23 14.01 -4.47
C GLU A 57 -4.54 13.34 -4.08
N ALA A 58 -5.43 13.08 -5.06
CA ALA A 58 -6.69 12.37 -4.82
C ALA A 58 -6.45 10.95 -4.29
N LEU A 59 -5.51 10.21 -4.87
CA LEU A 59 -5.13 8.87 -4.39
C LEU A 59 -4.57 8.91 -2.96
N LEU A 60 -3.79 9.93 -2.63
CA LEU A 60 -3.24 10.10 -1.29
C LEU A 60 -4.33 10.42 -0.27
N GLU A 61 -5.32 11.26 -0.62
CA GLU A 61 -6.47 11.54 0.25
C GLU A 61 -7.33 10.29 0.47
N GLU A 62 -7.58 9.49 -0.56
CA GLU A 62 -8.27 8.20 -0.41
C GLU A 62 -7.50 7.26 0.53
N ALA A 63 -6.19 7.14 0.35
CA ALA A 63 -5.34 6.33 1.22
C ALA A 63 -5.38 6.81 2.68
N LYS A 64 -5.39 8.13 2.92
CA LYS A 64 -5.54 8.72 4.25
C LYS A 64 -6.88 8.35 4.88
N MET A 65 -7.96 8.38 4.11
CA MET A 65 -9.28 7.96 4.59
C MET A 65 -9.30 6.48 4.97
N MET A 66 -8.77 5.61 4.11
CA MET A 66 -8.73 4.16 4.36
C MET A 66 -7.86 3.79 5.56
N ASN A 67 -6.75 4.49 5.78
CA ASN A 67 -5.87 4.26 6.93
C ASN A 67 -6.52 4.59 8.28
N ARG A 68 -7.59 5.39 8.30
CA ARG A 68 -8.36 5.69 9.53
C ARG A 68 -9.23 4.51 9.96
N LEU A 69 -9.53 3.57 9.06
CA LEU A 69 -10.32 2.38 9.36
C LEU A 69 -9.49 1.40 10.18
N ARG A 70 -9.64 1.46 11.50
CA ARG A 70 -8.89 0.63 12.45
C ARG A 70 -9.82 -0.24 13.27
N HIS A 71 -9.86 -1.52 12.94
CA HIS A 71 -10.65 -2.52 13.65
C HIS A 71 -9.96 -3.88 13.60
N SER A 72 -10.18 -4.74 14.60
CA SER A 72 -9.52 -6.07 14.69
C SER A 72 -9.93 -7.01 13.54
N ARG A 73 -11.08 -6.77 12.93
CA ARG A 73 -11.65 -7.56 11.82
C ARG A 73 -11.50 -6.91 10.44
N VAL A 74 -10.72 -5.82 10.34
CA VAL A 74 -10.51 -5.09 9.10
C VAL A 74 -9.02 -5.05 8.80
N VAL A 75 -8.65 -5.35 7.56
CA VAL A 75 -7.25 -5.27 7.11
C VAL A 75 -6.77 -3.82 7.19
N LYS A 76 -5.49 -3.64 7.54
CA LYS A 76 -4.89 -2.30 7.70
C LYS A 76 -4.14 -1.93 6.43
N LEU A 77 -4.33 -0.70 5.97
CA LEU A 77 -3.45 -0.12 4.96
C LEU A 77 -2.11 0.23 5.62
N LEU A 78 -1.03 -0.42 5.16
CA LEU A 78 0.31 -0.21 5.71
C LEU A 78 1.05 0.93 5.01
N GLY A 79 0.80 1.13 3.71
CA GLY A 79 1.39 2.19 2.91
C GLY A 79 0.87 2.23 1.47
N VAL A 80 1.33 3.22 0.71
CA VAL A 80 1.08 3.51 -0.70
C VAL A 80 2.37 3.84 -1.44
#